data_AF-A0A940R1I7-F1
#
_entry.id   AF-A0A940R1I7-F1
#
_cell.length_a   1.000
_cell.length_b   1.000
_cell.length_c   1.000
_cell.angle_alpha   90.00
_cell.angle_beta   90.00
_cell.angle_gamma   90.00
#
_symmetry.space_group_name_H-M   'P 1'
#
loop_
_entity.id
_entity.type
_entity.pdbx_description
1 polymer ?
#
loop_
_entity_poly.entity_id
_entity_poly.type
_entity_poly.pdbx_seq_one_letter_code
_entity_poly.pdbx_strand_id
1 'polypeptide(L)'
;MHIANAQQPLWKSEAYSLYADSVVQQSFHAKAMSAKEIVSNYKSPANEFKSTAISFKFSINGKDNEMVSGTDHHFTIDGEKLRSETPLIVFGKQLKPKKTSKVTYLKTGSSLLVKLDMRSVFNDFKTKGFYIGGDGSKIY
;
A
#
# COMPACT_ATOMS: atom_id res chain seq x y z
N MET A 1 -18.14 23.41 35.31
CA MET A 1 -17.42 22.12 35.44
C MET A 1 -18.42 21.07 35.89
N HIS A 2 -18.73 20.08 35.06
CA HIS A 2 -19.48 18.90 35.49
C HIS A 2 -18.49 17.75 35.61
N ILE A 3 -18.35 17.20 36.81
CA ILE A 3 -17.51 16.04 37.08
C ILE A 3 -18.29 14.83 36.56
N ALA A 4 -17.81 14.22 35.48
CA ALA A 4 -18.37 12.98 34.98
C ALA A 4 -18.16 11.89 36.03
N ASN A 5 -19.25 11.29 36.52
CA ASN A 5 -19.21 10.15 37.42
C ASN A 5 -18.45 9.00 36.72
N ALA A 6 -17.30 8.62 37.26
CA ALA A 6 -16.56 7.46 36.75
C ALA A 6 -17.36 6.20 37.11
N GLN A 7 -18.04 5.64 36.12
CA GLN A 7 -18.82 4.41 36.25
C GLN A 7 -17.88 3.26 36.64
N GLN A 8 -18.24 2.48 37.67
CA GLN A 8 -17.44 1.31 38.06
C GLN A 8 -17.46 0.26 36.93
N PRO A 9 -16.33 -0.43 36.66
CA PRO A 9 -16.31 -1.46 35.64
C PRO A 9 -17.24 -2.61 36.03
N LEU A 10 -18.04 -3.08 35.07
CA LEU A 10 -18.88 -4.28 35.21
C LEU A 10 -18.02 -5.53 35.36
N TRP A 11 -16.84 -5.53 34.73
CA TRP A 11 -15.88 -6.62 34.80
C TRP A 11 -14.47 -6.12 34.54
N LYS A 12 -13.46 -6.78 35.13
CA LYS A 12 -12.05 -6.45 34.96
C LYS A 12 -11.16 -7.69 34.98
N SER A 13 -10.12 -7.68 34.16
CA SER A 13 -8.97 -8.59 34.19
C SER A 13 -7.66 -7.80 34.12
N GLU A 14 -6.53 -8.48 34.00
CA GLU A 14 -5.22 -7.86 33.78
C GLU A 14 -5.19 -7.02 32.48
N ALA A 15 -5.81 -7.53 31.41
CA ALA A 15 -5.74 -6.90 30.09
C ALA A 15 -6.93 -5.98 29.77
N TYR A 16 -8.09 -6.18 30.42
CA TYR A 16 -9.36 -5.54 30.02
C TYR A 16 -10.15 -4.97 31.19
N SER A 17 -10.85 -3.87 30.93
CA SER A 17 -11.94 -3.34 31.77
C SER A 17 -13.18 -3.10 30.93
N LEU A 18 -14.29 -3.67 31.35
CA LEU A 18 -15.59 -3.58 30.65
C LEU A 18 -16.54 -2.69 31.45
N TYR A 19 -17.12 -1.70 30.79
CA TYR A 19 -18.16 -0.81 31.31
C TYR A 19 -19.47 -1.04 30.53
N ALA A 20 -20.54 -0.39 30.96
CA ALA A 20 -21.83 -0.50 30.28
C ALA A 20 -21.79 -0.02 28.82
N ASP A 21 -20.95 0.96 28.51
CA ASP A 21 -20.85 1.61 27.20
C ASP A 21 -19.47 1.49 26.55
N SER A 22 -18.49 0.86 27.20
CA SER A 22 -17.10 0.91 26.73
C SER A 22 -16.25 -0.30 27.13
N VAL A 23 -15.20 -0.53 26.35
CA VAL A 23 -14.14 -1.51 26.61
C VAL A 23 -12.80 -0.79 26.60
N VAL A 24 -11.99 -1.00 27.63
CA VAL A 24 -10.61 -0.52 27.72
C VAL A 24 -9.66 -1.71 27.71
N GLN A 25 -8.68 -1.69 26.81
CA GLN A 25 -7.57 -2.63 26.73
C GLN A 25 -6.25 -1.86 26.71
N GLN A 26 -5.57 -1.76 27.86
CA GLN A 26 -4.36 -0.92 28.00
C GLN A 26 -4.62 0.51 27.49
N SER A 27 -3.88 0.96 26.48
CA SER A 27 -4.02 2.29 25.85
C SER A 27 -5.19 2.38 24.85
N PHE A 28 -5.81 1.25 24.51
CA PHE A 28 -6.93 1.20 23.56
C PHE A 28 -8.27 1.30 24.27
N HIS A 29 -9.21 2.03 23.66
CA HIS A 29 -10.54 2.31 24.17
C HIS A 29 -11.53 2.33 23.02
N ALA A 30 -12.63 1.60 23.18
CA ALA A 30 -13.79 1.64 22.32
C ALA A 30 -15.03 2.00 23.15
N LYS A 31 -15.86 2.91 22.65
CA LYS A 31 -17.06 3.42 23.33
C LYS A 31 -18.25 3.47 22.39
N ALA A 32 -19.37 2.90 22.82
CA ALA A 32 -20.66 3.09 22.19
C ALA A 32 -21.20 4.49 22.54
N MET A 33 -21.34 5.34 21.54
CA MET A 33 -21.94 6.68 21.69
C MET A 33 -23.47 6.60 21.62
N SER A 34 -23.98 5.59 20.91
CA SER A 34 -25.41 5.25 20.82
C SER A 34 -25.59 3.79 20.43
N ALA A 35 -26.84 3.33 20.29
CA ALA A 35 -27.15 2.00 19.77
C ALA A 35 -26.64 1.74 18.34
N LYS A 36 -26.20 2.77 17.60
CA LYS A 36 -25.75 2.68 16.20
C LYS A 36 -24.39 3.32 15.93
N GLU A 37 -23.71 3.83 16.96
CA GLU A 37 -22.45 4.56 16.80
C GLU A 37 -21.44 4.10 17.86
N ILE A 38 -20.25 3.73 17.38
CA ILE A 38 -19.11 3.36 18.21
C ILE A 38 -17.91 4.17 17.75
N VAL A 39 -17.15 4.70 18.71
CA VAL A 39 -15.84 5.31 18.47
C VAL A 39 -14.75 4.45 19.09
N SER A 40 -13.63 4.31 18.39
CA SER A 40 -12.47 3.54 18.87
C SER A 40 -11.18 4.30 18.57
N ASN A 41 -10.25 4.27 19.50
CA ASN A 41 -8.89 4.78 19.28
C ASN A 41 -7.93 3.71 18.73
N TYR A 42 -8.42 2.49 18.47
CA TYR A 42 -7.60 1.41 17.92
C TYR A 42 -7.05 1.81 16.55
N LYS A 43 -5.73 1.74 16.42
CA LYS A 43 -5.01 1.86 15.15
C LYS A 43 -4.41 0.52 14.84
N SER A 44 -4.77 -0.06 13.68
CA SER A 44 -4.22 -1.33 13.27
C SER A 44 -2.70 -1.23 13.11
N PRO A 45 -1.91 -2.08 13.78
CA PRO A 45 -0.46 -2.13 13.59
C PRO A 45 -0.09 -2.71 12.22
N ALA A 46 -1.06 -3.22 11.43
CA ALA A 46 -0.80 -3.76 10.10
C ALA A 46 -0.19 -2.72 9.13
N ASN A 47 -0.36 -1.42 9.39
CA ASN A 47 0.29 -0.36 8.63
C ASN A 47 1.76 -0.17 9.00
N GLU A 48 2.21 -0.66 10.15
CA GLU A 48 3.61 -0.61 10.60
C GLU A 48 4.48 -1.69 9.93
N PHE A 49 3.85 -2.71 9.33
CA PHE A 49 4.53 -3.86 8.74
C PHE A 49 4.40 -3.94 7.20
N LYS A 50 4.12 -2.82 6.53
CA LYS A 50 4.06 -2.80 5.06
C LYS A 50 5.47 -2.93 4.49
N SER A 51 5.71 -3.99 3.70
CA SER A 51 7.03 -4.27 3.10
C SER A 51 7.48 -3.13 2.16
N THR A 52 8.78 -2.83 2.18
CA THR A 52 9.41 -1.94 1.18
C THR A 52 9.63 -2.62 -0.17
N ALA A 53 9.57 -3.95 -0.23
CA ALA A 53 9.64 -4.69 -1.49
C ALA A 53 8.28 -4.68 -2.18
N ILE A 54 8.22 -4.10 -3.37
CA ILE A 54 7.02 -4.06 -4.21
C ILE A 54 7.25 -4.84 -5.51
N SER A 55 6.19 -5.53 -5.93
CA SER A 55 6.05 -6.11 -7.27
C SER A 55 4.94 -5.39 -8.01
N PHE A 56 5.15 -5.03 -9.27
CA PHE A 56 4.13 -4.38 -10.09
C PHE A 56 4.37 -4.61 -11.58
N LYS A 57 3.34 -4.34 -12.38
CA LYS A 57 3.39 -4.36 -13.84
C LYS A 57 2.55 -3.21 -14.39
N PHE A 58 2.95 -2.64 -15.52
CA PHE A 58 2.17 -1.65 -16.23
C PHE A 58 1.17 -2.31 -17.18
N SER A 59 0.15 -1.54 -17.55
CA SER A 59 -0.87 -1.96 -18.48
C SER A 59 -1.33 -0.77 -19.31
N ILE A 60 -1.46 -0.97 -20.62
CA ILE A 60 -1.98 0.07 -21.53
C ILE A 60 -3.52 0.13 -21.50
N ASN A 61 -4.21 -1.01 -21.43
CA ASN A 61 -5.68 -1.11 -21.56
C ASN A 61 -6.36 -1.95 -20.46
N GLY A 62 -5.72 -2.06 -19.29
CA GLY A 62 -6.19 -2.90 -18.19
C GLY A 62 -5.88 -4.39 -18.35
N LYS A 63 -5.29 -4.82 -19.47
CA LYS A 63 -4.81 -6.21 -19.67
C LYS A 63 -3.33 -6.37 -19.32
N ASP A 64 -2.90 -7.60 -19.11
CA ASP A 64 -1.48 -7.96 -18.94
C ASP A 64 -0.77 -7.95 -20.31
N ASN A 65 -0.30 -6.77 -20.72
CA ASN A 65 0.26 -6.54 -22.07
C ASN A 65 1.70 -6.02 -22.06
N GLU A 66 2.30 -5.78 -20.90
CA GLU A 66 3.64 -5.21 -20.85
C GLU A 66 4.72 -6.27 -21.10
N MET A 67 4.65 -7.40 -20.40
CA MET A 67 5.69 -8.43 -20.40
C MET A 67 5.05 -9.81 -20.40
N VAL A 68 5.83 -10.84 -20.77
CA VAL A 68 5.41 -12.24 -20.68
C VAL A 68 4.93 -12.58 -19.26
N SER A 69 3.98 -13.51 -19.19
CA SER A 69 3.43 -13.97 -17.91
C SER A 69 4.54 -14.43 -16.95
N GLY A 70 4.37 -14.11 -15.65
CA GLY A 70 5.35 -14.40 -14.61
C GLY A 70 6.52 -13.41 -14.52
N THR A 71 6.57 -12.36 -15.35
CA THR A 71 7.60 -11.32 -15.27
C THR A 71 7.02 -10.01 -14.76
N ASP A 72 7.40 -9.62 -13.54
CA ASP A 72 7.01 -8.35 -12.92
C ASP A 72 8.23 -7.45 -12.64
N HIS A 73 7.99 -6.15 -12.54
CA HIS A 73 8.96 -5.22 -11.96
C HIS A 73 9.09 -5.48 -10.47
N HIS A 74 10.32 -5.52 -10.00
CA HIS A 74 10.65 -5.67 -8.60
C HIS A 74 11.48 -4.47 -8.17
N PHE A 75 10.99 -3.75 -7.17
CA PHE A 75 11.66 -2.57 -6.63
C PHE A 75 11.63 -2.59 -5.11
N THR A 76 12.73 -2.15 -4.50
CA THR A 76 12.81 -1.99 -3.04
C THR A 76 12.84 -0.50 -2.74
N ILE A 77 11.80 -0.03 -2.06
CA ILE A 77 11.68 1.34 -1.57
C ILE A 77 12.70 1.55 -0.44
N ASP A 78 13.27 2.75 -0.36
CA ASP A 78 14.13 3.12 0.77
C ASP A 78 13.26 3.34 2.02
N GLY A 79 13.28 2.37 2.95
CA GLY A 79 12.43 2.37 4.15
C GLY A 79 12.68 3.53 5.11
N GLU A 80 13.86 4.15 5.03
CA GLU A 80 14.22 5.30 5.87
C GLU A 80 13.66 6.63 5.32
N LYS A 81 13.22 6.65 4.05
CA LYS A 81 12.76 7.85 3.36
C LYS A 81 11.25 7.92 3.19
N LEU A 82 10.72 9.14 3.32
CA LEU A 82 9.32 9.45 3.00
C LEU A 82 9.05 9.60 1.49
N ARG A 83 10.11 9.83 0.69
CA ARG A 83 10.02 9.97 -0.76
C ARG A 83 11.07 9.09 -1.43
N SER A 84 10.64 8.24 -2.34
CA SER A 84 11.50 7.42 -3.18
C SER A 84 11.11 7.58 -4.65
N GLU A 85 12.04 7.31 -5.55
CA GLU A 85 11.77 7.27 -6.99
C GLU A 85 12.41 6.04 -7.64
N THR A 86 11.76 5.48 -8.64
CA THR A 86 12.34 4.41 -9.47
C THR A 86 13.43 5.00 -10.39
N PRO A 87 14.38 4.20 -10.90
CA PRO A 87 15.07 4.60 -12.13
C PRO A 87 14.05 4.76 -13.28
N LEU A 88 14.47 5.35 -14.41
CA LEU A 88 13.62 5.38 -15.61
C LEU A 88 13.39 3.95 -16.10
N ILE A 89 12.15 3.49 -16.01
CA ILE A 89 11.72 2.17 -16.48
C ILE A 89 11.32 2.31 -17.93
N VAL A 90 11.83 1.47 -18.81
CA VAL A 90 11.35 1.39 -20.20
C VAL A 90 10.23 0.37 -20.25
N PHE A 91 9.08 0.73 -20.81
CA PHE A 91 7.93 -0.17 -20.93
C PHE A 91 8.35 -1.49 -21.61
N GLY A 92 7.99 -2.63 -21.02
CA GLY A 92 8.36 -3.96 -21.52
C GLY A 92 9.76 -4.44 -21.11
N LYS A 93 10.52 -3.64 -20.33
CA LYS A 93 11.82 -4.05 -19.76
C LYS A 93 11.72 -4.17 -18.25
N GLN A 94 11.94 -5.40 -17.77
CA GLN A 94 11.84 -5.72 -16.35
C GLN A 94 12.80 -4.86 -15.51
N LEU A 95 12.25 -4.22 -14.47
CA LEU A 95 13.05 -3.61 -13.41
C LEU A 95 13.36 -4.68 -12.37
N LYS A 96 14.64 -4.87 -12.06
CA LYS A 96 15.10 -5.77 -11.01
C LYS A 96 15.56 -4.96 -9.79
N PRO A 97 15.43 -5.49 -8.57
CA PRO A 97 15.87 -4.77 -7.39
C PRO A 97 17.39 -4.70 -7.40
N LYS A 98 17.96 -3.62 -6.85
CA LYS A 98 19.42 -3.56 -6.68
C LYS A 98 19.83 -4.63 -5.68
N LYS A 99 20.91 -5.35 -5.95
CA LYS A 99 21.43 -6.43 -5.09
C LYS A 99 21.71 -5.99 -3.65
N THR A 100 21.99 -4.70 -3.44
CA THR A 100 22.30 -4.11 -2.13
C THR A 100 21.06 -3.64 -1.36
N SER A 101 19.86 -3.78 -1.93
CA SER A 101 18.63 -3.29 -1.29
C SER A 101 18.23 -4.20 -0.14
N LYS A 102 17.95 -3.62 1.02
CA LYS A 102 17.44 -4.34 2.19
C LYS A 102 15.94 -4.19 2.27
N VAL A 103 15.23 -5.32 2.35
CA VAL A 103 13.78 -5.33 2.60
C VAL A 103 13.52 -5.02 4.07
N THR A 104 12.68 -4.02 4.30
CA THR A 104 12.30 -3.50 5.61
C THR A 104 10.82 -3.10 5.59
N TYR A 105 10.39 -2.22 6.51
CA TYR A 105 9.03 -1.70 6.56
C TYR A 105 8.97 -0.24 6.08
N LEU A 106 7.87 0.10 5.43
CA LEU A 106 7.59 1.46 4.99
C LEU A 106 7.30 2.36 6.19
N LYS A 107 7.93 3.53 6.18
CA LYS A 107 7.56 4.60 7.10
C LYS A 107 6.14 5.09 6.79
N THR A 108 5.36 5.39 7.82
CA THR A 108 4.02 5.96 7.63
C THR A 108 4.11 7.26 6.84
N GLY A 109 3.31 7.38 5.77
CA GLY A 109 3.33 8.52 4.86
C GLY A 109 4.36 8.45 3.73
N SER A 110 5.02 7.31 3.53
CA SER A 110 5.92 7.11 2.39
C SER A 110 5.18 7.27 1.04
N SER A 111 5.88 7.88 0.08
CA SER A 111 5.43 8.11 -1.30
C SER A 111 6.48 7.64 -2.28
N LEU A 112 6.02 7.10 -3.41
CA LEU A 112 6.85 6.60 -4.50
C LEU A 112 6.51 7.31 -5.80
N LEU A 113 7.52 7.89 -6.45
CA LEU A 113 7.43 8.36 -7.83
C LEU A 113 7.91 7.24 -8.78
N VAL A 114 7.04 6.82 -9.69
CA VAL A 114 7.39 5.84 -10.73
C VAL A 114 7.69 6.58 -12.03
N LYS A 115 8.90 6.42 -12.55
CA LYS A 115 9.35 7.01 -13.82
C LYS A 115 9.25 5.98 -14.94
N LEU A 116 8.42 6.25 -15.95
CA LEU A 116 8.16 5.35 -17.07
C LEU A 116 8.46 6.03 -18.42
N ASP A 117 9.16 5.32 -19.29
CA ASP A 117 9.46 5.68 -20.67
C ASP A 117 8.56 4.89 -21.62
N MET A 118 7.60 5.62 -22.22
CA MET A 118 6.62 5.12 -23.19
C MET A 118 6.98 5.48 -24.64
N ARG A 119 8.16 6.06 -24.90
CA ARG A 119 8.49 6.60 -26.24
C ARG A 119 8.38 5.54 -27.35
N SER A 120 8.82 4.31 -27.08
CA SER A 120 8.72 3.20 -28.04
C SER A 120 7.26 2.82 -28.33
N VAL A 121 6.41 2.81 -27.30
CA VAL A 121 4.99 2.49 -27.43
C VAL A 121 4.28 3.56 -28.27
N PHE A 122 4.49 4.83 -27.95
CA PHE A 122 3.90 5.94 -28.71
C PHE A 122 4.40 5.99 -30.16
N ASN A 123 5.68 5.65 -30.40
CA ASN A 123 6.21 5.57 -31.75
C ASN A 123 5.54 4.45 -32.56
N ASP A 124 5.27 3.30 -31.96
CA ASP A 124 4.58 2.19 -32.62
C ASP A 124 3.13 2.56 -32.99
N PHE A 125 2.38 3.17 -32.07
CA PHE A 125 1.06 3.70 -32.40
C PHE A 125 1.10 4.71 -33.55
N LYS A 126 2.08 5.64 -33.54
CA LYS A 126 2.22 6.66 -34.58
C LYS A 126 2.59 6.08 -35.95
N THR A 127 3.45 5.06 -35.99
CA THR A 127 4.05 4.57 -37.24
C THR A 127 3.36 3.32 -37.81
N LYS A 128 2.81 2.47 -36.94
CA LYS A 128 2.16 1.20 -37.31
C LYS A 128 0.65 1.22 -37.12
N GLY A 129 0.13 2.17 -36.33
CA GLY A 129 -1.27 2.21 -35.91
C GLY A 129 -1.63 1.22 -34.80
N PHE A 130 -0.64 0.51 -34.24
CA PHE A 130 -0.81 -0.42 -33.13
C PHE A 130 0.52 -0.71 -32.42
N TYR A 131 0.44 -1.19 -31.18
CA TYR A 131 1.56 -1.74 -30.41
C TYR A 131 1.40 -3.25 -30.24
N ILE A 132 2.51 -4.00 -30.26
CA ILE A 132 2.52 -5.44 -29.95
C ILE A 132 2.93 -5.61 -28.49
N GLY A 133 2.02 -6.09 -27.66
CA GLY A 133 2.25 -6.38 -26.25
C GLY A 133 3.24 -7.51 -26.02
N GLY A 134 3.75 -7.63 -24.80
CA GLY A 134 4.66 -8.71 -24.40
C GLY A 134 4.04 -10.12 -24.51
N ASP A 135 2.71 -10.20 -24.55
CA ASP A 135 1.92 -11.41 -24.80
C ASP A 135 1.67 -11.68 -26.30
N GLY A 136 2.17 -10.82 -27.19
CA GLY A 136 1.95 -10.87 -28.64
C GLY A 136 0.63 -10.24 -29.10
N SER A 137 -0.20 -9.74 -28.18
CA SER A 137 -1.48 -9.10 -28.55
C SER A 137 -1.25 -7.76 -29.25
N LYS A 138 -2.14 -7.40 -30.19
CA LYS A 138 -2.15 -6.06 -30.78
C LYS A 138 -3.07 -5.14 -30.00
N ILE A 139 -2.56 -3.95 -29.69
CA ILE A 139 -3.31 -2.85 -29.07
C ILE A 139 -3.38 -1.73 -30.09
N TYR A 140 -4.58 -1.24 -30.39
CA TYR A 140 -4.86 -0.18 -31.36
C TYR A 140 -5.21 1.12 -30.64
#